data_AF-A0A0P9CVQ1-F1
#
_entry.id   AF-A0A0P9CVQ1-F1
#
_cell.length_a   1.000
_cell.length_b   1.000
_cell.length_c   1.000
_cell.angle_alpha   90.00
_cell.angle_beta   90.00
_cell.angle_gamma   90.00
#
_symmetry.space_group_name_H-M   'P 1'
#
loop_
_entity.id
_entity.type
_entity.pdbx_description
1 polymer ?
#
loop_
_entity_poly.entity_id
_entity_poly.type
_entity_poly.pdbx_seq_one_letter_code
_entity_poly.pdbx_strand_id
1 'polypeptide(L)'
;MEVEKLFTVVFPGMALVMILAGFLDPKFWPMLLQWLVSGNAFLMVLAASAFLIVVVGGIVLIYYAMIALVFILIFSIFVLAPLHFLYLVLGFTYSVILAVVIGAAVLLYLVETRTVKIEHHTITLSVHRKFIVKR
;
A
#
# COMPACT_ATOMS: atom_id res chain seq x y z
N MET A 1 2.33 21.22 9.32
CA MET A 1 1.98 19.94 8.66
C MET A 1 2.30 20.13 7.18
N GLU A 2 3.10 19.26 6.59
CA GLU A 2 3.46 19.36 5.15
C GLU A 2 2.18 19.25 4.31
N VAL A 3 2.02 20.17 3.36
CA VAL A 3 0.84 20.27 2.48
C VAL A 3 0.50 18.93 1.83
N GLU A 4 1.53 18.15 1.51
CA GLU A 4 1.43 16.79 0.96
C GLU A 4 0.62 15.83 1.84
N LYS A 5 0.83 15.82 3.17
CA LYS A 5 0.09 14.95 4.11
C LYS A 5 -1.38 15.31 4.18
N LEU A 6 -1.70 16.57 3.94
CA LEU A 6 -3.06 17.08 3.96
C LEU A 6 -3.87 16.49 2.78
N PHE A 7 -3.28 16.44 1.59
CA PHE A 7 -3.93 15.88 0.38
C PHE A 7 -3.88 14.36 0.28
N THR A 8 -2.86 13.71 0.86
CA THR A 8 -2.68 12.25 0.74
C THR A 8 -3.39 11.47 1.84
N VAL A 9 -3.59 12.06 3.02
CA VAL A 9 -4.13 11.34 4.18
C VAL A 9 -5.39 12.01 4.72
N VAL A 10 -5.33 13.31 5.02
CA VAL A 10 -6.40 14.01 5.73
C VAL A 10 -7.64 14.20 4.85
N PHE A 11 -7.49 14.78 3.66
CA PHE A 11 -8.61 14.99 2.74
C PHE A 11 -9.27 13.67 2.29
N PRO A 12 -8.54 12.64 1.83
CA PRO A 12 -9.14 11.37 1.43
C PRO A 12 -9.79 10.65 2.61
N GLY A 13 -9.14 10.65 3.79
CA GLY A 13 -9.68 10.02 5.00
C GLY A 13 -10.97 10.67 5.46
N MET A 14 -11.01 12.01 5.51
CA MET A 14 -12.23 12.73 5.88
C MET A 14 -13.32 12.58 4.82
N ALA A 15 -12.98 12.61 3.53
CA ALA A 15 -13.93 12.34 2.46
C ALA A 15 -14.55 10.95 2.59
N LEU A 16 -13.75 9.92 2.87
CA LEU A 16 -14.24 8.56 3.09
C LEU A 16 -15.24 8.52 4.26
N VAL A 17 -14.91 9.13 5.40
CA VAL A 17 -15.79 9.19 6.57
C VAL A 17 -17.10 9.89 6.23
N MET A 18 -17.05 11.00 5.50
CA MET A 18 -18.24 11.77 5.12
C MET A 18 -19.10 11.06 4.09
N ILE A 19 -18.49 10.37 3.13
CA ILE A 19 -19.21 9.51 2.17
C ILE A 19 -19.92 8.38 2.93
N LEU A 20 -19.22 7.69 3.83
CA LEU A 20 -19.79 6.63 4.66
C LEU A 20 -20.93 7.16 5.55
N ALA A 21 -20.74 8.30 6.21
CA ALA A 21 -21.78 8.95 7.00
C ALA A 21 -23.02 9.28 6.15
N GLY A 22 -22.82 9.74 4.92
CA GLY A 22 -23.89 10.01 3.96
C GLY A 22 -24.62 8.76 3.46
N PHE A 23 -23.96 7.61 3.42
CA PHE A 23 -24.61 6.33 3.11
C PHE A 23 -25.36 5.74 4.33
N LEU A 24 -24.81 5.93 5.53
CA LEU A 24 -25.38 5.38 6.77
C LEU A 24 -26.56 6.20 7.30
N ASP A 25 -26.51 7.53 7.17
CA ASP A 25 -27.61 8.42 7.55
C ASP A 25 -28.18 9.16 6.33
N PRO A 26 -29.40 8.80 5.87
CA PRO A 26 -30.03 9.46 4.73
C PRO A 26 -30.34 10.94 4.96
N LYS A 27 -30.30 11.44 6.21
CA LYS A 27 -30.49 12.87 6.53
C LYS A 27 -29.22 13.70 6.40
N PHE A 28 -28.05 13.08 6.31
CA PHE A 28 -26.77 13.77 6.30
C PHE A 28 -26.64 14.74 5.10
N TRP A 29 -26.91 14.27 3.88
CA TRP A 29 -26.83 15.13 2.69
C TRP A 29 -27.90 16.22 2.66
N PRO A 30 -29.20 15.93 2.93
CA PRO A 30 -30.20 16.98 3.05
C PRO A 30 -29.87 18.04 4.10
N MET A 31 -29.30 17.63 5.25
CA MET A 31 -28.89 18.56 6.31
C MET A 31 -27.80 19.52 5.83
N LEU A 32 -26.76 19.00 5.16
CA LEU A 32 -25.69 19.85 4.61
C LEU A 32 -26.22 20.84 3.55
N LEU A 33 -27.16 20.40 2.70
CA LEU A 33 -27.81 21.28 1.73
C LEU A 33 -28.66 22.36 2.41
N GLN A 34 -29.41 22.00 3.45
CA GLN A 34 -30.18 22.97 4.24
C GLN A 34 -29.27 23.99 4.93
N TRP A 35 -28.12 23.57 5.45
CA TRP A 35 -27.14 24.47 6.05
C TRP A 35 -26.56 25.44 5.03
N LEU A 36 -26.37 25.01 3.79
CA LEU A 36 -25.90 25.85 2.68
C LEU A 36 -26.89 26.98 2.35
N VAL A 37 -28.20 26.71 2.43
CA VAL A 37 -29.27 27.66 2.07
C VAL A 37 -29.83 28.40 3.31
N SER A 38 -29.34 28.10 4.51
CA SER A 38 -29.88 28.61 5.77
C SER A 38 -29.78 30.13 5.99
N GLY A 39 -29.01 30.85 5.16
CA GLY A 39 -28.73 32.28 5.34
C GLY A 39 -27.77 32.59 6.50
N ASN A 40 -27.38 31.59 7.31
CA ASN A 40 -26.39 31.73 8.35
C ASN A 40 -24.98 31.50 7.77
N ALA A 41 -24.15 32.54 7.77
CA ALA A 41 -22.80 32.50 7.23
C ALA A 41 -21.92 31.39 7.85
N PHE A 42 -22.06 31.13 9.16
CA PHE A 42 -21.28 30.10 9.83
C PHE A 42 -21.62 28.69 9.33
N LEU A 43 -22.92 28.37 9.26
CA LEU A 43 -23.39 27.07 8.78
C LEU A 43 -23.10 26.87 7.29
N MET A 44 -23.22 27.94 6.50
CA MET A 44 -22.94 27.92 5.07
C MET A 44 -21.46 27.61 4.79
N VAL A 45 -20.53 28.24 5.52
CA VAL A 45 -19.09 27.95 5.39
C VAL A 45 -18.78 26.51 5.79
N LEU A 46 -19.38 26.03 6.87
CA LEU A 46 -19.18 24.66 7.34
C LEU A 46 -19.67 23.64 6.31
N ALA A 47 -20.88 23.82 5.78
CA ALA A 47 -21.42 22.97 4.72
C ALA A 47 -20.63 23.06 3.41
N ALA A 48 -20.20 24.24 2.98
CA ALA A 48 -19.38 24.41 1.79
C ALA A 48 -18.01 23.71 1.93
N SER A 49 -17.38 23.81 3.10
CA SER A 49 -16.12 23.12 3.39
C SER A 49 -16.27 21.60 3.39
N ALA A 50 -17.39 21.09 3.93
CA ALA A 50 -17.75 19.68 3.88
C ALA A 50 -17.87 19.16 2.44
N PHE A 51 -18.57 19.89 1.56
CA PHE A 51 -18.65 19.55 0.14
C PHE A 51 -17.28 19.58 -0.55
N LEU A 52 -16.47 20.60 -0.26
CA LEU A 52 -15.13 20.70 -0.83
C LEU A 52 -14.24 19.51 -0.43
N ILE A 53 -14.28 19.10 0.84
CA ILE A 53 -13.56 17.92 1.33
C ILE A 53 -14.00 16.67 0.58
N VAL A 54 -15.32 16.44 0.44
CA VAL A 54 -15.87 15.26 -0.25
C VAL A 54 -15.48 15.26 -1.73
N VAL A 55 -15.53 16.40 -2.41
CA VAL A 55 -15.18 16.49 -3.83
C VAL A 55 -13.68 16.27 -4.03
N VAL A 56 -12.83 17.02 -3.34
CA VAL A 56 -11.37 16.94 -3.51
C VAL A 56 -10.86 15.58 -3.03
N GLY A 57 -11.24 15.16 -1.82
CA GLY A 57 -10.84 13.86 -1.28
C GLY A 57 -11.43 12.69 -2.08
N GLY A 58 -12.64 12.83 -2.61
CA GLY A 58 -13.26 11.85 -3.50
C GLY A 58 -12.50 11.65 -4.80
N ILE A 59 -12.06 12.75 -5.46
CA ILE A 59 -11.22 12.68 -6.66
C ILE A 59 -9.91 11.92 -6.37
N VAL A 60 -9.28 12.23 -5.24
CA VAL A 60 -8.03 11.57 -4.82
C VAL A 60 -8.26 10.09 -4.53
N LEU A 61 -9.36 9.73 -3.85
CA LEU A 61 -9.74 8.34 -3.60
C LEU A 61 -9.97 7.57 -4.91
N ILE A 62 -10.67 8.16 -5.88
CA ILE A 62 -10.89 7.55 -7.20
C ILE A 62 -9.56 7.32 -7.92
N TYR A 63 -8.65 8.29 -7.88
CA TYR A 63 -7.32 8.16 -8.46
C TYR A 63 -6.54 6.98 -7.85
N TYR A 64 -6.49 6.88 -6.52
CA TYR A 64 -5.82 5.76 -5.85
C TYR A 64 -6.52 4.42 -6.11
N ALA A 65 -7.86 4.40 -6.17
CA ALA A 65 -8.63 3.20 -6.49
C ALA A 65 -8.32 2.70 -7.92
N MET A 66 -8.18 3.60 -8.88
CA MET A 66 -7.79 3.25 -10.25
C MET A 66 -6.38 2.66 -10.31
N ILE A 67 -5.41 3.25 -9.62
CA ILE A 67 -4.05 2.70 -9.53
C ILE A 67 -4.06 1.32 -8.89
N ALA A 68 -4.76 1.17 -7.76
CA ALA A 68 -4.90 -0.10 -7.08
C ALA A 68 -5.54 -1.16 -8.00
N LEU A 69 -6.56 -0.80 -8.78
CA LEU A 69 -7.21 -1.71 -9.72
C LEU A 69 -6.24 -2.18 -10.81
N VAL A 70 -5.47 -1.26 -11.40
CA VAL A 70 -4.42 -1.61 -12.39
C VAL A 70 -3.40 -2.55 -11.76
N PHE A 71 -2.95 -2.27 -10.54
CA PHE A 71 -1.99 -3.13 -9.84
C PHE A 71 -2.55 -4.52 -9.57
N ILE A 72 -3.82 -4.62 -9.12
CA ILE A 72 -4.52 -5.89 -8.91
C ILE A 72 -4.62 -6.66 -10.23
N LEU A 73 -4.92 -6.00 -11.34
CA LEU A 73 -5.03 -6.64 -12.65
C LEU A 73 -3.69 -7.20 -13.12
N ILE A 74 -2.62 -6.41 -13.00
CA ILE A 74 -1.25 -6.87 -13.30
C ILE A 74 -0.90 -8.07 -12.40
N PHE A 75 -1.08 -7.95 -11.09
CA PHE A 75 -0.81 -9.04 -10.15
C PHE A 75 -1.62 -10.30 -10.46
N SER A 76 -2.88 -10.12 -10.85
CA SER A 76 -3.75 -11.23 -11.22
C SER A 76 -3.24 -11.99 -12.44
N ILE A 77 -2.72 -11.29 -13.44
CA ILE A 77 -2.21 -11.88 -14.68
C ILE A 77 -0.84 -12.53 -14.46
N PHE A 78 0.07 -11.88 -13.76
CA PHE A 78 1.46 -12.36 -13.64
C PHE A 78 1.69 -13.31 -12.48
N VAL A 79 0.87 -13.25 -11.43
CA VAL A 79 1.05 -14.07 -10.23
C VAL A 79 -0.09 -15.09 -10.09
N LEU A 80 -1.35 -14.64 -10.07
CA LEU A 80 -2.47 -15.56 -9.87
C LEU A 80 -2.66 -16.52 -11.04
N ALA A 81 -2.59 -16.06 -12.30
CA ALA A 81 -2.84 -16.94 -13.43
C ALA A 81 -1.79 -18.07 -13.56
N PRO A 82 -0.47 -17.82 -13.43
CA PRO A 82 0.51 -18.91 -13.40
C PRO A 82 0.35 -19.82 -12.18
N LEU A 83 0.03 -19.27 -11.01
CA LEU A 83 -0.21 -20.05 -9.81
C LEU A 83 -1.44 -20.96 -9.95
N HIS A 84 -2.51 -20.45 -10.56
CA HIS A 84 -3.72 -21.21 -10.84
C HIS A 84 -3.46 -22.28 -11.91
N PHE A 85 -2.65 -21.98 -12.92
CA PHE A 85 -2.22 -22.97 -13.91
C PHE A 85 -1.40 -24.10 -13.28
N LEU A 86 -0.43 -23.78 -12.41
CA LEU A 86 0.31 -24.79 -11.63
C LEU A 86 -0.62 -25.63 -10.78
N TYR A 87 -1.61 -25.01 -10.13
CA TYR A 87 -2.63 -25.73 -9.37
C TYR A 87 -3.43 -26.72 -10.24
N LEU A 88 -3.85 -26.31 -11.44
CA LEU A 88 -4.61 -27.17 -12.35
C LEU A 88 -3.77 -28.34 -12.88
N VAL A 89 -2.48 -28.11 -13.16
CA VAL A 89 -1.58 -29.15 -13.70
C VAL A 89 -1.14 -30.15 -12.63
N LEU A 90 -0.78 -29.67 -11.44
CA LEU A 90 -0.28 -30.52 -10.36
C LEU A 90 -1.40 -31.06 -9.45
N GLY A 91 -2.57 -30.43 -9.41
CA GLY A 91 -3.61 -30.70 -8.41
C GLY A 91 -3.26 -30.14 -7.02
N PHE A 92 -4.24 -30.10 -6.13
CA PHE A 92 -4.12 -29.48 -4.80
C PHE A 92 -2.98 -30.08 -3.96
N THR A 93 -2.88 -31.40 -3.91
CA THR A 93 -1.92 -32.08 -3.04
C THR A 93 -0.48 -31.75 -3.41
N TYR A 94 -0.14 -31.82 -4.71
CA TYR A 94 1.23 -31.60 -5.17
C TYR A 94 1.60 -30.11 -5.24
N SER A 95 0.64 -29.22 -5.48
CA SER A 95 0.87 -27.77 -5.42
C SER A 95 1.17 -27.28 -4.00
N VAL A 96 0.48 -27.82 -2.99
CA VAL A 96 0.78 -27.53 -1.57
C VAL A 96 2.17 -28.04 -1.18
N ILE A 97 2.52 -29.26 -1.57
CA ILE A 97 3.86 -29.83 -1.31
C ILE A 97 4.94 -28.97 -1.96
N LEU A 98 4.75 -28.57 -3.22
CA LEU A 98 5.69 -27.70 -3.94
C LEU A 98 5.88 -26.36 -3.22
N ALA A 99 4.78 -25.75 -2.76
CA ALA A 99 4.85 -24.49 -2.01
C ALA A 99 5.64 -24.63 -0.70
N VAL A 100 5.48 -25.74 0.03
CA VAL A 100 6.24 -26.04 1.25
C VAL A 100 7.73 -26.20 0.94
N VAL A 101 8.08 -26.91 -0.13
CA VAL A 101 9.48 -27.12 -0.54
C VAL A 101 10.14 -25.80 -0.94
N ILE A 102 9.47 -24.97 -1.74
CA ILE A 102 9.98 -23.65 -2.12
C ILE A 102 10.12 -22.76 -0.89
N GLY A 103 9.14 -22.77 0.02
CA GLY A 103 9.19 -22.02 1.28
C GLY A 103 10.37 -22.43 2.15
N ALA A 104 10.63 -23.73 2.29
CA ALA A 104 11.80 -24.24 3.02
C ALA A 104 13.12 -23.80 2.37
N ALA A 105 13.23 -23.85 1.04
CA ALA A 105 14.42 -23.40 0.32
C ALA A 105 14.68 -21.90 0.50
N VAL A 106 13.64 -21.07 0.46
CA VAL A 106 13.75 -19.62 0.70
C VAL A 106 14.16 -19.32 2.13
N LEU A 107 13.61 -20.04 3.12
CA LEU A 107 14.00 -19.89 4.51
C LEU A 107 15.46 -20.27 4.73
N LEU A 108 15.92 -21.39 4.14
CA LEU A 108 17.32 -21.78 4.18
C LEU A 108 18.21 -20.71 3.55
N TYR A 109 17.82 -20.17 2.38
CA TYR A 109 18.54 -19.08 1.72
C TYR A 109 18.61 -17.80 2.58
N LEU A 110 17.52 -17.44 3.26
CA LEU A 110 17.48 -16.30 4.18
C LEU A 110 18.37 -16.51 5.42
N VAL A 111 18.42 -17.73 5.95
CA VAL A 111 19.31 -18.08 7.06
C VAL A 111 20.77 -18.05 6.61
N GLU A 112 21.08 -18.58 5.43
CA GLU A 112 22.43 -18.57 4.87
C GLU A 112 22.91 -17.13 4.63
N THR A 113 22.09 -16.29 4.00
CA THR A 113 22.43 -14.87 3.78
C THR A 113 22.54 -14.04 5.07
N ARG A 114 21.89 -14.44 6.17
CA ARG A 114 22.05 -13.83 7.50
C ARG A 114 23.27 -14.34 8.27
N THR A 115 23.75 -15.55 7.97
CA THR A 115 24.86 -16.21 8.69
C THR A 115 26.22 -15.95 8.05
N VAL A 116 26.26 -15.61 6.76
CA VAL A 116 27.48 -15.19 6.08
C VAL A 116 27.82 -13.74 6.47
N LYS A 117 28.57 -13.56 7.54
CA LYS A 117 29.37 -12.34 7.74
C LYS A 117 30.37 -12.27 6.59
N ILE A 118 30.20 -11.27 5.72
CA ILE A 118 31.23 -10.91 4.73
C ILE A 118 32.42 -10.35 5.52
N GLU A 119 33.36 -11.21 5.91
CA GLU A 119 34.66 -10.78 6.39
C GLU A 119 35.42 -10.19 5.20
N HIS A 120 35.43 -8.86 5.10
CA HIS A 120 36.27 -8.15 4.14
C HIS A 120 37.74 -8.29 4.54
N HIS A 121 38.36 -9.41 4.16
CA HIS A 121 39.82 -9.55 4.22
C HIS A 121 40.44 -8.73 3.08
N THR A 122 40.76 -7.47 3.35
CA THR A 122 41.53 -6.64 2.41
C THR A 122 43.00 -7.05 2.48
N ILE A 123 43.41 -8.03 1.66
CA ILE A 123 44.81 -8.43 1.54
C ILE A 123 45.52 -7.44 0.61
N THR A 124 46.17 -6.42 1.16
CA THR A 124 47.10 -5.57 0.40
C THR A 124 48.45 -6.27 0.30
N LEU A 125 48.73 -6.88 -0.85
CA LEU A 125 50.06 -7.42 -1.16
C LEU A 125 51.02 -6.26 -1.49
N SER A 126 51.85 -5.86 -0.52
CA SER A 126 53.08 -5.10 -0.79
C SER A 126 54.24 -6.08 -0.93
N VAL A 127 55.09 -5.86 -1.94
CA VAL A 127 56.16 -6.78 -2.41
C VAL A 127 57.28 -7.05 -1.38
N HIS A 128 57.24 -6.45 -0.18
CA HIS A 128 58.30 -6.65 0.81
C HIS A 128 57.88 -6.86 2.27
N ARG A 129 56.60 -6.76 2.64
CA ARG A 129 56.11 -7.16 3.97
C ARG A 129 54.61 -7.37 4.00
N LYS A 130 54.19 -8.48 4.62
CA LYS A 130 52.79 -8.87 4.81
C LYS A 130 52.27 -8.20 6.08
N PHE A 131 51.42 -7.19 5.94
CA PHE A 131 50.67 -6.63 7.07
C PHE A 131 49.25 -7.18 7.02
N ILE A 132 48.88 -7.95 8.04
CA ILE A 132 47.49 -8.41 8.22
C ILE A 132 46.85 -7.43 9.19
N VAL A 133 46.08 -6.48 8.66
CA VAL A 133 45.26 -5.58 9.48
C VAL A 133 43.91 -6.24 9.68
N LYS A 134 43.64 -6.67 10.91
CA LYS A 134 42.35 -7.22 11.32
C LYS A 134 41.48 -6.03 11.77
N ARG A 135 40.29 -5.87 11.17
CA ARG A 135 39.28 -4.91 11.62
C ARG A 135 38.08 -5.66 12.16
#